data_AF-A0A9Q0WR34-F1
#
_entry.id   AF-A0A9Q0WR34-F1
#
_cell.length_a   1.000
_cell.length_b   1.000
_cell.length_c   1.000
_cell.angle_alpha   90.00
_cell.angle_beta   90.00
_cell.angle_gamma   90.00
#
_symmetry.space_group_name_H-M   'P 1'
#
loop_
_entity.id
_entity.type
_entity.pdbx_description
1 polymer ?
#
loop_
_entity_poly.entity_id
_entity_poly.type
_entity_poly.pdbx_seq_one_letter_code
_entity_poly.pdbx_strand_id
1 'polypeptide(L)'
;MLDLSYNNLEGMVPDEGIFKNSTVVSVIGNSQLCGGGDNDIGLPRCNFHQPKRLSHKLKIAIIAIAVLLALALFVTCLFLSSSRRKRREIKSSSKRNALMEVSYQTLLNNSCSGI
;
A
#
# COMPACT_ATOMS: atom_id res chain seq x y z
N MET A 1 -39.78 -28.12 -17.92
CA MET A 1 -38.51 -28.07 -18.65
C MET A 1 -38.17 -26.61 -18.86
N LEU A 2 -37.02 -26.17 -18.36
CA LEU A 2 -36.50 -24.81 -18.51
C LEU A 2 -35.51 -24.81 -19.66
N ASP A 3 -35.74 -23.95 -20.65
CA ASP A 3 -34.88 -23.85 -21.82
C ASP A 3 -34.07 -22.55 -21.80
N LEU A 4 -32.76 -22.68 -21.68
CA LEU A 4 -31.77 -21.58 -21.68
C LEU A 4 -30.79 -21.74 -22.84
N SER A 5 -31.17 -22.50 -23.87
CA SER A 5 -30.32 -22.80 -25.01
C SER A 5 -30.01 -21.53 -25.81
N TYR A 6 -28.79 -21.40 -26.35
CA TYR A 6 -28.38 -20.29 -27.23
C TYR A 6 -28.60 -18.87 -26.65
N ASN A 7 -28.49 -18.70 -25.33
CA ASN A 7 -28.68 -17.41 -24.66
C ASN A 7 -27.36 -16.66 -24.40
N ASN A 8 -26.24 -17.16 -24.94
CA ASN A 8 -24.90 -16.59 -24.76
C ASN A 8 -24.50 -16.43 -23.28
N LEU A 9 -24.93 -17.38 -22.45
CA LEU A 9 -24.64 -17.44 -21.02
C LEU A 9 -23.18 -17.83 -20.76
N GLU A 10 -22.62 -17.35 -19.66
CA GLU A 10 -21.22 -17.55 -19.29
C GLU A 10 -21.07 -17.94 -17.81
N GLY A 11 -19.98 -18.63 -17.49
CA GLY A 11 -19.60 -18.95 -16.12
C GLY A 11 -19.96 -20.37 -15.65
N MET A 12 -19.89 -20.59 -14.34
CA MET A 12 -20.12 -21.90 -13.74
C MET A 12 -21.61 -22.19 -13.57
N VAL A 13 -22.04 -23.35 -14.07
CA VAL A 13 -23.38 -23.87 -13.80
C VAL A 13 -23.39 -24.51 -12.40
N PRO A 14 -24.34 -24.14 -11.52
CA PRO A 14 -24.49 -24.77 -10.21
C PRO A 14 -24.65 -26.30 -10.34
N ASP A 15 -23.99 -27.06 -9.47
CA ASP A 15 -24.11 -28.52 -9.38
C ASP A 15 -25.24 -28.98 -8.45
N GLU A 16 -26.07 -28.04 -8.00
CA GLU A 16 -27.18 -28.24 -7.09
C GLU A 16 -28.55 -27.97 -7.75
N GLY A 17 -29.61 -28.51 -7.14
CA GLY A 17 -30.99 -28.26 -7.54
C GLY A 17 -31.33 -28.74 -8.96
N ILE A 18 -32.10 -27.94 -9.70
CA ILE A 18 -32.60 -28.30 -11.04
C ILE A 18 -31.49 -28.44 -12.09
N PHE A 19 -30.33 -27.81 -11.87
CA PHE A 19 -29.18 -27.83 -12.76
C PHE A 19 -28.33 -29.10 -12.61
N LYS A 20 -28.70 -30.03 -11.74
CA LYS A 20 -28.10 -31.37 -11.70
C LYS A 20 -28.66 -32.29 -12.79
N ASN A 21 -29.90 -32.06 -13.22
CA ASN A 21 -30.66 -32.93 -14.11
C ASN A 21 -30.83 -32.29 -15.50
N SER A 22 -30.12 -32.81 -16.50
CA SER A 22 -30.19 -32.33 -17.89
C SER A 22 -31.54 -32.57 -18.58
N THR A 23 -32.42 -33.39 -18.01
CA THR A 23 -33.80 -33.57 -18.49
C THR A 23 -34.69 -32.39 -18.10
N VAL A 24 -34.34 -31.64 -17.05
CA VAL A 24 -35.16 -30.54 -16.52
C VAL A 24 -34.73 -29.20 -17.10
N VAL A 25 -33.42 -29.02 -17.36
CA VAL A 25 -32.84 -27.77 -17.87
C VAL A 25 -31.98 -28.02 -19.11
N SER A 26 -32.21 -27.27 -20.18
CA SER A 26 -31.34 -27.25 -21.37
C SER A 26 -30.47 -25.98 -21.39
N VAL A 27 -29.17 -26.14 -21.56
CA VAL A 27 -28.19 -25.04 -21.69
C VAL A 27 -27.32 -25.17 -22.95
N ILE A 28 -27.78 -25.95 -23.93
CA ILE A 28 -27.03 -26.18 -25.18
C ILE A 28 -26.78 -24.88 -25.94
N GLY A 29 -25.64 -24.76 -26.61
CA GLY A 29 -25.30 -23.56 -27.39
C GLY A 29 -24.73 -22.39 -26.59
N ASN A 30 -24.47 -22.54 -25.28
CA ASN A 30 -23.76 -21.55 -24.47
C ASN A 30 -22.29 -21.96 -24.27
N SER A 31 -21.40 -21.56 -25.19
CA SER A 31 -20.00 -22.02 -25.25
C SER A 31 -19.12 -21.56 -24.08
N GLN A 32 -19.52 -20.51 -23.39
CA GLN A 32 -18.79 -19.89 -22.28
C GLN A 32 -19.23 -20.44 -20.91
N LEU A 33 -20.15 -21.42 -20.90
CA LEU A 33 -20.51 -22.15 -19.69
C LEU A 33 -19.47 -23.24 -19.40
N CYS A 34 -19.26 -23.46 -18.11
CA CYS A 34 -18.48 -24.55 -17.58
C CYS A 34 -19.20 -25.14 -16.35
N GLY A 35 -18.84 -26.36 -15.96
CA GLY A 35 -19.48 -27.06 -14.85
C GLY A 35 -18.50 -27.74 -13.89
N GLY A 36 -19.07 -28.29 -12.82
CA GLY A 36 -18.41 -29.31 -12.00
C GLY A 36 -18.46 -30.67 -12.67
N GLY A 37 -17.65 -31.63 -12.20
CA GLY A 37 -17.54 -32.96 -12.82
C GLY A 37 -18.74 -33.88 -12.62
N ASP A 38 -19.69 -33.53 -11.74
CA ASP A 38 -20.68 -34.45 -11.20
C ASP A 38 -22.13 -34.16 -11.66
N ASN A 39 -22.34 -33.29 -12.67
CA ASN A 39 -23.67 -32.99 -13.22
C ASN A 39 -23.92 -33.66 -14.58
N ASP A 40 -25.18 -34.04 -14.83
CA ASP A 40 -25.60 -34.73 -16.07
C ASP A 40 -25.68 -33.78 -17.30
N ILE A 41 -25.23 -32.53 -17.15
CA ILE A 41 -25.29 -31.49 -18.19
C ILE A 41 -24.12 -31.62 -19.18
N GLY A 42 -23.05 -32.33 -18.84
CA GLY A 42 -21.96 -32.63 -19.78
C GLY A 42 -21.13 -31.40 -20.18
N LEU A 43 -21.02 -30.40 -19.31
CA LEU A 43 -20.23 -29.20 -19.55
C LEU A 43 -18.74 -29.44 -19.31
N PRO A 44 -17.85 -28.68 -19.99
CA PRO A 44 -16.43 -28.71 -19.69
C PRO A 44 -16.16 -28.22 -18.26
N ARG A 45 -15.10 -28.74 -17.63
CA ARG A 45 -14.69 -28.27 -16.30
C ARG A 45 -14.28 -26.80 -16.33
N CYS A 46 -14.68 -26.05 -15.30
CA CYS A 46 -14.23 -24.66 -15.15
C CYS A 46 -12.72 -24.59 -14.89
N ASN A 47 -12.00 -23.90 -15.77
CA ASN A 47 -10.61 -23.55 -15.58
C ASN A 47 -10.50 -22.27 -14.73
N PHE A 48 -10.66 -22.43 -13.42
CA PHE A 48 -10.30 -21.36 -12.51
C PHE A 48 -8.78 -21.17 -12.55
N HIS A 49 -8.32 -20.19 -13.32
CA HIS A 49 -6.97 -19.67 -13.16
C HIS A 49 -6.85 -19.21 -11.71
N GLN A 50 -6.21 -20.01 -10.87
CA GLN A 50 -5.93 -19.58 -9.51
C GLN A 50 -5.12 -18.29 -9.62
N PRO A 51 -5.52 -17.20 -8.92
CA PRO A 51 -4.69 -16.01 -8.89
C PRO A 51 -3.30 -16.45 -8.43
N LYS A 52 -2.28 -16.16 -9.25
CA LYS A 52 -0.89 -16.57 -8.97
C LYS A 52 -0.55 -16.10 -7.56
N ARG A 53 -0.53 -17.03 -6.60
CA ARG A 53 -0.21 -16.70 -5.22
C ARG A 53 1.19 -16.14 -5.22
N LEU A 54 1.32 -14.90 -4.74
CA LEU A 54 2.62 -14.26 -4.51
C LEU A 54 3.49 -15.24 -3.72
N SER A 55 4.60 -15.69 -4.33
CA SER A 55 5.52 -16.63 -3.69
C SER A 55 5.97 -16.08 -2.34
N HIS A 56 6.11 -16.94 -1.34
CA HIS A 56 6.63 -16.55 -0.02
C HIS A 56 7.94 -15.77 -0.13
N LYS A 57 8.81 -16.13 -1.10
CA LYS A 57 10.06 -15.42 -1.37
C LYS A 57 9.83 -13.95 -1.75
N LEU A 58 8.84 -13.68 -2.61
CA LEU A 58 8.53 -12.32 -3.07
C LEU A 58 7.89 -11.49 -1.96
N LYS A 59 7.04 -12.10 -1.12
CA LYS A 59 6.49 -11.44 0.08
C LYS A 59 7.60 -11.03 1.06
N ILE A 60 8.53 -11.94 1.35
CA ILE A 60 9.67 -11.67 2.25
C ILE A 60 10.54 -10.56 1.66
N ALA A 61 10.83 -10.58 0.36
CA ALA A 61 11.61 -9.55 -0.30
C ALA A 61 10.96 -8.16 -0.17
N ILE A 62 9.65 -8.05 -0.41
CA ILE A 62 8.91 -6.79 -0.28
C ILE A 62 8.98 -6.25 1.16
N ILE A 63 8.75 -7.11 2.15
CA ILE A 63 8.83 -6.73 3.57
C ILE A 63 10.25 -6.27 3.93
N ALA A 64 11.27 -7.02 3.50
CA ALA A 64 12.67 -6.67 3.77
C ALA A 64 13.04 -5.30 3.17
N ILE A 65 12.66 -5.04 1.92
CA ILE A 65 12.90 -3.75 1.26
C ILE A 65 12.18 -2.62 2.00
N ALA A 66 10.90 -2.82 2.38
CA ALA A 66 10.13 -1.82 3.10
C ALA A 66 10.76 -1.47 4.45
N VAL A 67 11.23 -2.47 5.21
CA VAL A 67 11.92 -2.27 6.50
C VAL A 67 13.24 -1.52 6.30
N LEU A 68 14.05 -1.90 5.30
CA LEU A 68 15.31 -1.23 5.01
C LEU A 68 15.11 0.25 4.65
N LEU A 69 14.11 0.56 3.81
CA LEU A 69 13.76 1.93 3.45
C LEU A 69 13.29 2.73 4.68
N ALA A 70 12.43 2.16 5.50
CA ALA A 70 11.96 2.81 6.72
C ALA A 70 13.10 3.14 7.69
N LEU A 71 14.03 2.20 7.89
CA LEU A 71 15.22 2.41 8.73
C LEU A 71 16.13 3.50 8.16
N ALA A 72 16.39 3.49 6.85
CA ALA A 72 17.22 4.50 6.20
C ALA A 72 16.61 5.90 6.35
N LEU A 73 15.30 6.04 6.15
CA LEU A 73 14.58 7.31 6.35
C LEU A 73 14.64 7.74 7.81
N PHE A 74 14.43 6.84 8.76
CA PHE A 74 14.48 7.13 10.19
C PHE A 74 15.85 7.67 10.61
N VAL A 75 16.94 6.98 10.23
CA VAL A 75 18.32 7.42 10.51
C VAL A 75 18.60 8.79 9.88
N THR A 76 18.16 8.99 8.63
CA THR A 76 18.31 10.28 7.94
C THR A 76 17.57 11.41 8.66
N CYS A 77 16.34 11.16 9.11
CA CYS A 77 15.55 12.12 9.89
C CYS A 77 16.22 12.46 11.23
N LEU A 78 16.79 11.49 11.94
CA LEU A 78 17.53 11.72 13.18
C LEU A 78 18.82 12.54 12.93
N PHE A 79 19.54 12.24 11.86
CA PHE A 79 20.74 13.00 11.49
C PHE A 79 20.41 14.46 11.12
N LEU A 80 19.37 14.67 10.32
CA LEU A 80 18.94 16.02 9.94
C LEU A 80 18.40 16.81 11.12
N SER A 81 17.62 16.20 12.01
CA SER A 81 17.09 16.87 13.20
C SER A 81 18.19 17.24 14.19
N SER A 82 19.14 16.34 14.45
CA SER A 82 20.30 16.62 15.31
C SER A 82 21.21 17.71 14.72
N SER A 83 21.47 17.69 13.41
CA SER A 83 22.22 18.75 12.71
C SER A 83 21.51 20.11 12.79
N ARG A 84 20.19 20.14 12.58
CA ARG A 84 19.37 21.35 12.73
C ARG A 84 19.37 21.87 14.16
N ARG A 85 19.31 20.99 15.16
CA ARG A 85 19.39 21.36 16.58
C ARG A 85 20.74 22.01 16.90
N LYS A 86 21.85 21.38 16.51
CA LYS A 86 23.20 21.94 16.67
C LYS A 86 23.34 23.32 16.00
N ARG A 87 22.85 23.48 14.77
CA ARG A 87 22.86 24.79 14.09
C ARG A 87 22.03 25.85 14.81
N ARG A 88 20.87 25.48 15.37
CA ARG A 88 20.02 26.40 16.15
C ARG A 88 20.70 26.83 17.44
N GLU A 89 21.36 25.90 18.15
CA GLU A 89 22.12 26.20 19.37
C GLU A 89 23.28 27.16 19.08
N ILE A 90 24.06 26.91 18.01
CA ILE A 90 25.15 27.81 17.57
C ILE A 90 24.60 29.20 17.19
N LYS A 91 23.52 29.26 16.41
CA LYS A 91 22.90 30.54 16.01
C LYS A 91 22.32 31.31 17.21
N SER A 92 21.75 30.62 18.19
CA SER A 92 21.25 31.22 19.44
C SER A 92 22.39 31.79 20.27
N SER A 93 23.49 31.06 20.41
CA SER A 93 24.69 31.51 21.14
C SER A 93 25.30 32.76 20.50
N SER A 94 25.49 32.73 19.17
CA SER A 94 26.01 33.89 18.41
C SER A 94 25.12 35.13 18.54
N LYS A 95 23.78 34.98 18.50
CA LYS A 95 22.85 36.09 18.75
C LYS A 95 22.97 36.66 20.15
N ARG A 96 23.08 35.83 21.19
CA ARG A 96 23.25 36.28 22.58
C ARG A 96 24.55 37.05 22.78
N ASN A 97 25.64 36.59 22.17
CA ASN A 97 26.93 37.27 22.25
C ASN A 97 26.89 38.64 21.57
N ALA A 98 26.29 38.73 20.37
CA ALA A 98 26.10 40.01 19.68
C ALA A 98 25.24 41.00 20.50
N LEU A 99 24.18 40.51 21.16
CA LEU A 99 23.34 41.35 22.03
C LEU A 99 24.09 41.81 23.29
N MET A 100 24.90 40.95 23.91
CA MET A 100 25.75 41.30 25.06
C MET A 100 26.79 42.37 24.69
N GLU A 101 27.41 42.26 23.51
CA GLU A 101 28.38 43.23 23.02
C GLU A 101 27.76 44.61 22.78
N VAL A 102 26.58 44.66 22.15
CA VAL A 102 25.83 45.92 21.97
C VAL A 102 25.42 46.53 23.32
N SER A 103 25.00 45.70 24.28
CA SER A 103 24.66 46.17 25.63
C SER A 103 25.86 46.78 26.36
N TYR A 104 27.03 46.16 26.26
CA TYR A 104 28.25 46.65 26.92
C TYR A 104 28.74 47.99 26.31
N GLN A 105 28.72 48.09 24.98
CA GLN A 105 29.03 49.33 24.27
C GLN A 105 28.07 50.46 24.65
N THR A 106 26.78 50.14 24.82
CA THR A 106 25.77 51.10 25.27
C THR A 106 26.07 51.61 26.67
N LEU A 107 26.42 50.72 27.61
CA LEU A 107 26.79 51.12 28.97
C LEU A 107 28.03 52.01 28.99
N LEU A 108 29.08 51.64 28.25
CA LEU A 108 30.31 52.44 28.15
C LEU A 108 30.06 53.84 27.60
N ASN A 109 29.27 53.97 26.52
CA ASN A 109 28.94 55.28 25.96
C ASN A 109 28.11 56.14 26.91
N ASN A 110 27.14 55.55 27.61
CA ASN A 110 26.33 56.30 28.58
C ASN A 110 27.14 56.73 29.82
N SER A 111 28.18 55.98 30.22
CA SER A 111 29.09 56.39 31.31
C SER A 111 30.05 57.53 30.92
N CYS A 112 30.31 57.74 29.62
CA CYS A 112 31.15 58.85 29.14
C CYS A 112 30.37 60.12 28.79
N SER A 113 29.06 60.05 28.55
CA SER A 113 28.22 61.23 28.22
C SER A 113 27.56 61.90 29.44
N GLY A 114 27.85 61.45 30.65
CA GLY A 114 27.31 61.99 31.91
C GLY A 114 28.22 63.01 32.63
N ILE A 115 29.25 63.54 31.97
CA ILE A 115 30.16 64.58 32.49
C ILE A 115 30.10 65.80 31.59
#